data_AF-A0A960EDP9-F1
#
_entry.id   AF-A0A960EDP9-F1
#
_cell.length_a   1.000
_cell.length_b   1.000
_cell.length_c   1.000
_cell.angle_alpha   90.00
_cell.angle_beta   90.00
_cell.angle_gamma   90.00
#
_symmetry.space_group_name_H-M   'P 1'
#
loop_
_entity.id
_entity.type
_entity.pdbx_description
1 polymer ?
#
loop_
_entity_poly.entity_id
_entity_poly.type
_entity_poly.pdbx_seq_one_letter_code
_entity_poly.pdbx_strand_id
1 'polypeptide(L)'
;MTTHLHLDPTTGISGDMLLGALFDAGAPIDSVRADLERLDVPGWTLDVEPVVRHGISGSLARVATADTATHRSASELRRIITDAALPAPITARAVAVIDRIAVAEAAIHGIDVEDVHFHEVGALDTIVDVVGVCSAWHHLSIETATCAQLPTGSGTVVTAHGELPIPAPATLRLLEGTGHVWRFTDDPMELVTPTGAALVAELTVPS
;
A
#
# COMPACT_ATOMS: atom_id res chain seq x y z
N MET A 1 -11.91 -24.22 -5.08
CA MET A 1 -10.47 -24.22 -4.76
C MET A 1 -10.21 -22.92 -4.04
N THR A 2 -9.57 -22.96 -2.88
CA THR A 2 -9.21 -21.77 -2.12
C THR A 2 -7.91 -21.19 -2.69
N THR A 3 -7.90 -19.92 -3.06
CA THR A 3 -6.68 -19.24 -3.54
C THR A 3 -5.91 -18.68 -2.33
N HIS A 4 -4.65 -19.08 -2.21
CA HIS A 4 -3.70 -18.57 -1.21
C HIS A 4 -2.62 -17.72 -1.88
N LEU A 5 -2.28 -16.57 -1.29
CA LEU A 5 -1.17 -15.72 -1.71
C LEU A 5 -0.02 -15.82 -0.70
N HIS A 6 1.18 -16.16 -1.17
CA HIS A 6 2.39 -16.04 -0.35
C HIS A 6 3.24 -14.89 -0.88
N LEU A 7 3.50 -13.89 -0.04
CA LEU A 7 4.39 -12.77 -0.35
C LEU A 7 5.81 -13.06 0.14
N ASP A 8 6.77 -13.03 -0.77
CA ASP A 8 8.21 -13.08 -0.47
C ASP A 8 8.89 -11.77 -0.95
N PRO A 9 8.78 -10.67 -0.17
CA PRO A 9 9.22 -9.34 -0.59
C PRO A 9 10.73 -9.18 -0.47
N THR A 10 11.52 -10.02 -1.15
CA THR A 10 12.99 -10.10 -1.04
C THR A 10 13.73 -8.79 -1.29
N THR A 11 13.15 -7.85 -2.04
CA THR A 11 13.75 -6.55 -2.40
C THR A 11 12.93 -5.35 -1.92
N GLY A 12 11.89 -5.59 -1.11
CA GLY A 12 11.01 -4.54 -0.62
C GLY A 12 9.56 -4.75 -1.01
N ILE A 13 8.71 -3.84 -0.51
CA ILE A 13 7.29 -3.77 -0.86
C ILE A 13 6.75 -2.33 -0.71
N SER A 14 6.07 -1.89 -1.76
CA SER A 14 5.24 -0.68 -1.83
C SER A 14 3.88 -1.03 -2.42
N GLY A 15 2.94 -0.09 -2.38
CA GLY A 15 1.59 -0.31 -2.92
C GLY A 15 1.62 -0.65 -4.41
N ASP A 16 2.29 0.18 -5.21
CA ASP A 16 2.48 -0.04 -6.65
C ASP A 16 3.28 -1.32 -6.98
N MET A 17 4.32 -1.66 -6.20
CA MET A 17 5.06 -2.92 -6.37
C MET A 17 4.17 -4.14 -6.12
N LEU A 18 3.36 -4.12 -5.05
CA LEU A 18 2.42 -5.20 -4.76
C LEU A 18 1.33 -5.28 -5.84
N LEU A 19 0.82 -4.14 -6.29
CA LEU A 19 -0.15 -4.09 -7.39
C LEU A 19 0.41 -4.67 -8.69
N GLY A 20 1.64 -4.31 -9.05
CA GLY A 20 2.37 -4.87 -10.18
C GLY A 20 2.54 -6.39 -10.07
N ALA A 21 2.91 -6.88 -8.89
CA ALA A 21 3.03 -8.32 -8.63
C ALA A 21 1.70 -9.06 -8.77
N LEU A 22 0.58 -8.47 -8.33
CA LEU A 22 -0.75 -9.06 -8.48
C LEU A 22 -1.23 -9.06 -9.94
N PHE A 23 -0.88 -8.04 -10.73
CA PHE A 23 -1.11 -8.06 -12.18
C PHE A 23 -0.31 -9.17 -12.86
N ASP A 24 0.96 -9.34 -12.48
CA ASP A 24 1.81 -10.42 -12.99
C ASP A 24 1.25 -11.81 -12.61
N ALA A 25 0.63 -11.92 -11.43
CA ALA A 25 -0.07 -13.11 -10.97
C ALA A 25 -1.43 -13.37 -11.67
N GLY A 26 -1.86 -12.48 -12.58
CA GLY A 26 -3.05 -12.67 -13.41
C GLY A 26 -4.28 -11.85 -13.00
N ALA A 27 -4.13 -10.84 -12.13
CA ALA A 27 -5.24 -9.93 -11.84
C ALA A 27 -5.66 -9.17 -13.11
N PRO A 28 -6.98 -9.07 -13.43
CA PRO A 28 -7.44 -8.40 -14.64
C PRO A 28 -7.31 -6.88 -14.52
N ILE A 29 -6.34 -6.31 -15.23
CA ILE A 29 -6.02 -4.86 -15.23
C ILE A 29 -7.26 -4.02 -15.52
N ASP A 30 -8.07 -4.39 -16.52
CA ASP A 30 -9.25 -3.60 -16.92
C ASP A 30 -10.32 -3.59 -15.83
N SER A 31 -10.52 -4.69 -15.09
CA SER A 31 -11.45 -4.71 -13.96
C SER A 31 -10.96 -3.87 -12.80
N VAL A 32 -9.65 -3.89 -12.51
CA VAL A 32 -9.04 -3.05 -11.46
C VAL A 32 -9.15 -1.57 -11.82
N ARG A 33 -8.90 -1.21 -13.09
CA ARG A 33 -9.12 0.16 -13.57
C ARG A 33 -10.57 0.59 -13.45
N ALA A 34 -11.51 -0.26 -13.87
CA ALA A 34 -12.94 0.03 -13.75
C ALA A 34 -13.39 0.23 -12.29
N ASP A 35 -12.81 -0.50 -11.34
CA ASP A 35 -13.06 -0.28 -9.92
C ASP A 35 -12.43 1.05 -9.43
N LEU A 36 -11.20 1.35 -9.81
CA LEU A 36 -10.52 2.63 -9.45
C LEU A 36 -11.24 3.86 -10.03
N GLU A 37 -11.78 3.78 -11.24
CA GLU A 37 -12.56 4.84 -11.87
C GLU A 37 -13.83 5.19 -11.07
N ARG A 38 -14.38 4.25 -10.29
CA ARG A 38 -15.54 4.51 -9.43
C ARG A 38 -15.24 5.40 -8.22
N LEU A 39 -13.97 5.61 -7.88
CA LEU A 39 -13.59 6.56 -6.83
C LEU A 39 -14.03 7.99 -7.17
N ASP A 40 -14.26 8.29 -8.46
CA ASP A 40 -14.67 9.61 -8.96
C ASP A 40 -13.75 10.75 -8.51
N VAL A 41 -12.46 10.45 -8.37
CA VAL A 41 -11.41 11.42 -8.06
C VAL A 41 -10.52 11.59 -9.28
N PRO A 42 -10.40 12.79 -9.86
CA PRO A 42 -9.52 13.03 -11.00
C PRO A 42 -8.05 13.15 -10.56
N GLY A 43 -7.15 13.17 -11.55
CA GLY A 43 -5.74 13.53 -11.32
C GLY A 43 -4.84 12.35 -10.96
N TRP A 44 -5.20 11.13 -11.35
CA TRP A 44 -4.33 9.97 -11.28
C TRP A 44 -4.30 9.22 -12.61
N THR A 45 -3.23 8.47 -12.85
CA THR A 45 -3.12 7.49 -13.93
C THR A 45 -2.53 6.19 -13.39
N LEU A 46 -2.92 5.06 -14.01
CA LEU A 46 -2.35 3.74 -13.75
C LEU A 46 -1.83 3.15 -15.05
N ASP A 47 -0.51 3.18 -15.20
CA ASP A 47 0.20 2.54 -16.30
C ASP A 47 0.75 1.20 -15.83
N VAL A 48 0.58 0.16 -16.65
CA VAL A 48 1.09 -1.19 -16.37
C VAL A 48 1.87 -1.64 -17.59
N GLU A 49 3.14 -1.94 -17.41
CA GLU A 49 4.01 -2.41 -18.49
C GLU A 49 4.82 -3.64 -18.08
N PRO A 50 5.08 -4.58 -19.01
CA PRO A 50 6.04 -5.63 -18.78
C PRO A 50 7.45 -5.03 -18.74
N VAL A 51 8.24 -5.45 -17.74
CA VAL A 51 9.62 -5.03 -17.56
C VAL A 51 10.55 -6.22 -17.37
N VAL A 52 11.83 -6.02 -17.69
CA VAL A 52 12.90 -6.95 -17.33
C VAL A 52 13.95 -6.18 -16.55
N ARG A 53 14.21 -6.59 -15.31
CA ARG A 53 15.25 -6.00 -14.45
C ARG A 53 16.24 -7.08 -14.07
N HIS A 54 17.53 -6.84 -14.36
CA HIS A 54 18.61 -7.80 -14.08
C HIS A 54 18.33 -9.23 -14.61
N GLY A 55 17.63 -9.35 -15.73
CA GLY A 55 17.28 -10.63 -16.36
C GLY A 55 16.02 -11.31 -15.82
N ILE A 56 15.31 -10.70 -14.88
CA ILE A 56 14.05 -11.21 -14.32
C ILE A 56 12.89 -10.39 -14.90
N SER A 57 11.90 -11.07 -15.48
CA SER A 57 10.67 -10.46 -15.99
C SER A 57 9.66 -10.22 -14.87
N GLY A 58 8.83 -9.19 -15.03
CA GLY A 58 7.66 -8.95 -14.21
C GLY A 58 6.83 -7.79 -14.74
N SER A 59 5.79 -7.42 -14.02
CA SER A 59 4.92 -6.29 -14.35
C SER A 59 5.21 -5.10 -13.45
N LEU A 60 5.42 -3.94 -14.06
CA LEU A 60 5.59 -2.67 -13.35
C LEU A 60 4.28 -1.88 -13.44
N ALA A 61 3.60 -1.74 -12.31
CA ALA A 61 2.55 -0.75 -12.15
C ALA A 61 3.18 0.59 -11.79
N ARG A 62 2.74 1.66 -12.44
CA ARG A 62 3.08 3.04 -12.09
C ARG A 62 1.80 3.81 -11.83
N VAL A 63 1.64 4.23 -10.59
CA VAL A 63 0.62 5.18 -10.19
C VAL A 63 1.24 6.57 -10.25
N ALA A 64 0.71 7.43 -11.13
CA ALA A 64 1.13 8.83 -11.20
C ALA A 64 -0.03 9.72 -10.78
N THR A 65 0.26 10.77 -10.01
CA THR A 65 -0.75 11.73 -9.53
C THR A 65 -0.35 13.14 -9.94
N ALA A 66 -1.35 13.93 -10.37
CA ALA A 66 -1.15 15.29 -10.86
C ALA A 66 -0.90 16.30 -9.72
N ASP A 67 -1.28 15.94 -8.49
CA ASP A 67 -1.15 16.78 -7.30
C ASP A 67 -0.73 15.93 -6.10
N THR A 68 0.51 16.14 -5.66
CA THR A 68 1.07 15.53 -4.43
C THR A 68 0.96 16.47 -3.21
N ALA A 69 0.46 17.70 -3.39
CA ALA A 69 0.36 18.72 -2.35
C ALA A 69 -1.04 18.81 -1.71
N THR A 70 -2.08 18.30 -2.36
CA THR A 70 -3.41 18.20 -1.74
C THR A 70 -3.40 17.13 -0.64
N HIS A 71 -3.19 17.59 0.59
CA HIS A 71 -3.42 16.79 1.79
C HIS A 71 -4.92 16.49 1.92
N ARG A 72 -5.26 15.20 2.02
CA ARG A 72 -6.61 14.77 2.41
C ARG A 72 -6.56 14.18 3.80
N SER A 73 -7.64 14.36 4.56
CA SER A 73 -7.77 13.71 5.85
C SER A 73 -8.07 12.22 5.67
N ALA A 74 -7.79 11.42 6.69
CA ALA A 74 -8.20 10.01 6.73
C ALA A 74 -9.72 9.86 6.56
N SER A 75 -10.50 10.77 7.16
CA SER A 75 -11.97 10.82 7.04
C SER A 75 -12.44 11.10 5.61
N GLU A 76 -11.74 11.96 4.85
CA GLU A 76 -12.03 12.20 3.45
C GLU A 76 -11.77 10.97 2.58
N LEU A 77 -10.64 10.30 2.79
CA LEU A 77 -10.28 9.09 2.03
C LEU A 77 -11.24 7.93 2.32
N ARG A 78 -11.63 7.73 3.59
CA ARG A 78 -12.69 6.77 3.96
C ARG A 78 -13.96 7.06 3.18
N ARG A 79 -14.40 8.32 3.16
CA ARG A 79 -15.63 8.74 2.47
C ARG A 79 -15.54 8.48 0.97
N ILE A 80 -14.42 8.80 0.32
CA ILE A 80 -14.21 8.51 -1.10
C ILE A 80 -14.40 7.01 -1.37
N ILE A 81 -13.77 6.14 -0.56
CA ILE A 81 -13.88 4.68 -0.73
C ILE A 81 -15.30 4.15 -0.48
N THR A 82 -15.99 4.67 0.53
CA THR A 82 -17.36 4.22 0.87
C THR A 82 -18.39 4.68 -0.14
N ASP A 83 -18.21 5.87 -0.73
CA ASP A 83 -19.15 6.45 -1.69
C ASP A 83 -18.95 5.88 -3.12
N ALA A 84 -17.80 5.25 -3.39
CA ALA A 84 -17.41 4.70 -4.69
C ALA A 84 -18.23 3.47 -5.15
N ALA A 85 -19.17 2.96 -4.36
CA ALA A 85 -20.00 1.80 -4.69
C ALA A 85 -19.18 0.58 -5.19
N LEU A 86 -17.99 0.38 -4.62
CA LEU A 86 -17.14 -0.79 -4.88
C LEU A 86 -17.79 -2.07 -4.32
N PRO A 87 -17.42 -3.26 -4.83
CA PRO A 87 -17.75 -4.53 -4.18
C PRO A 87 -17.41 -4.49 -2.68
N ALA A 88 -18.34 -4.92 -1.83
CA ALA A 88 -18.21 -4.82 -0.37
C ALA A 88 -16.88 -5.36 0.20
N PRO A 89 -16.30 -6.48 -0.30
CA PRO A 89 -15.00 -6.94 0.17
C PRO A 89 -13.84 -5.98 -0.15
N ILE A 90 -13.92 -5.25 -1.28
CA ILE A 90 -12.91 -4.26 -1.67
C ILE A 90 -13.01 -3.05 -0.73
N THR A 91 -14.21 -2.49 -0.55
CA THR A 91 -14.47 -1.36 0.37
C THR A 91 -13.98 -1.68 1.78
N ALA A 92 -14.37 -2.85 2.32
CA ALA A 92 -14.04 -3.21 3.70
C ALA A 92 -12.53 -3.30 3.92
N ARG A 93 -11.79 -3.94 3.01
CA ARG A 93 -10.33 -4.06 3.10
C ARG A 93 -9.63 -2.72 2.91
N ALA A 94 -10.03 -1.95 1.90
CA ALA A 94 -9.41 -0.66 1.62
C ALA A 94 -9.61 0.32 2.78
N VAL A 95 -10.82 0.38 3.36
CA VAL A 95 -11.06 1.17 4.58
C VAL A 95 -10.19 0.67 5.74
N ALA A 96 -10.12 -0.64 6.00
CA ALA A 96 -9.29 -1.17 7.08
C ALA A 96 -7.80 -0.79 6.95
N VAL A 97 -7.26 -0.77 5.73
CA VAL A 97 -5.89 -0.31 5.46
C VAL A 97 -5.74 1.20 5.74
N ILE A 98 -6.67 2.04 5.27
CA ILE A 98 -6.66 3.49 5.53
C ILE A 98 -6.76 3.76 7.04
N ASP A 99 -7.61 3.03 7.74
CA ASP A 99 -7.80 3.14 9.19
C ASP A 99 -6.51 2.83 9.94
N ARG A 100 -5.81 1.78 9.52
CA ARG A 100 -4.52 1.39 10.10
C ARG A 100 -3.46 2.48 9.90
N ILE A 101 -3.39 3.08 8.71
CA ILE A 101 -2.51 4.23 8.44
C ILE A 101 -2.89 5.40 9.35
N ALA A 102 -4.18 5.74 9.44
CA ALA A 102 -4.66 6.82 10.29
C ALA A 102 -4.32 6.62 11.77
N VAL A 103 -4.44 5.40 12.29
CA VAL A 103 -4.06 5.08 13.68
C VAL A 103 -2.55 5.23 13.91
N ALA A 104 -1.73 4.82 12.95
CA ALA A 104 -0.27 4.97 13.05
C ALA A 104 0.13 6.45 13.04
N GLU A 105 -0.42 7.23 12.11
CA GLU A 105 -0.18 8.67 11.97
C GLU A 105 -0.65 9.45 13.21
N ALA A 106 -1.86 9.17 13.70
CA ALA A 106 -2.40 9.77 14.92
C ALA A 106 -1.46 9.58 16.12
N ALA A 107 -0.92 8.37 16.27
CA ALA A 107 0.01 8.05 17.36
C ALA A 107 1.36 8.76 17.22
N ILE A 108 1.86 8.94 15.99
CA ILE A 108 3.11 9.67 15.72
C ILE A 108 2.95 11.15 16.01
N HIS A 109 1.78 11.71 15.66
CA HIS A 109 1.48 13.13 15.79
C HIS A 109 0.87 13.53 17.14
N GLY A 110 0.41 12.56 17.95
CA GLY A 110 -0.23 12.83 19.24
C GLY A 110 -1.58 13.53 19.10
N ILE A 111 -2.33 13.22 18.06
CA ILE A 111 -3.65 13.79 17.73
C ILE A 111 -4.71 12.70 17.69
N ASP A 112 -6.00 13.09 17.65
CA ASP A 112 -7.09 12.15 17.43
C ASP A 112 -7.08 11.63 15.98
N VAL A 113 -7.50 10.38 15.79
CA VAL A 113 -7.53 9.72 14.46
C VAL A 113 -8.36 10.48 13.44
N GLU A 114 -9.43 11.13 13.89
CA GLU A 114 -10.32 11.92 13.03
C GLU A 114 -9.67 13.22 12.52
N ASP A 115 -8.65 13.72 13.23
CA ASP A 115 -7.91 14.94 12.90
C ASP A 115 -6.67 14.68 12.03
N VAL A 116 -6.43 13.43 11.64
CA VAL A 116 -5.25 13.05 10.85
C VAL A 116 -5.34 13.58 9.42
N HIS A 117 -4.29 14.30 9.03
CA HIS A 117 -3.97 14.67 7.67
C HIS A 117 -2.70 13.93 7.22
N PHE A 118 -2.76 13.25 6.08
CA PHE A 118 -1.61 12.50 5.59
C PHE A 118 -0.56 13.43 4.97
N HIS A 119 0.63 13.43 5.57
CA HIS A 119 1.75 14.29 5.16
C HIS A 119 2.80 13.56 4.31
N GLU A 120 3.10 12.30 4.65
CA GLU A 120 4.11 11.49 3.95
C GLU A 120 3.49 10.52 2.93
N VAL A 121 2.25 10.13 3.22
CA VAL A 121 1.43 9.26 2.42
C VAL A 121 0.65 10.17 1.46
N GLY A 122 1.08 10.24 0.21
CA GLY A 122 0.40 11.09 -0.75
C GLY A 122 -1.04 10.59 -0.90
N ALA A 123 -2.00 11.50 -0.70
CA ALA A 123 -3.35 11.07 -0.39
C ALA A 123 -4.03 10.37 -1.59
N LEU A 124 -3.62 10.73 -2.82
CA LEU A 124 -4.17 10.18 -4.05
C LEU A 124 -3.44 8.93 -4.55
N ASP A 125 -2.11 8.88 -4.43
CA ASP A 125 -1.31 7.68 -4.76
C ASP A 125 -1.66 6.55 -3.79
N THR A 126 -1.82 6.87 -2.51
CA THR A 126 -2.15 5.87 -1.50
C THR A 126 -3.55 5.29 -1.69
N ILE A 127 -4.57 6.11 -1.96
CA ILE A 127 -5.91 5.55 -2.21
C ILE A 127 -5.92 4.70 -3.49
N VAL A 128 -5.21 5.10 -4.54
CA VAL A 128 -5.10 4.32 -5.78
C VAL A 128 -4.36 3.00 -5.53
N ASP A 129 -3.26 3.02 -4.80
CA ASP A 129 -2.51 1.82 -4.42
C ASP A 129 -3.36 0.87 -3.57
N VAL A 130 -3.97 1.38 -2.50
CA VAL A 130 -4.74 0.57 -1.55
C VAL A 130 -5.97 -0.03 -2.22
N VAL A 131 -6.75 0.77 -2.94
CA VAL A 131 -7.95 0.28 -3.66
C VAL A 131 -7.55 -0.64 -4.80
N GLY A 132 -6.49 -0.31 -5.54
CA GLY A 132 -5.97 -1.12 -6.64
C GLY A 132 -5.56 -2.51 -6.16
N VAL A 133 -4.78 -2.58 -5.07
CA VAL A 133 -4.38 -3.86 -4.46
C VAL A 133 -5.59 -4.63 -3.94
N CYS A 134 -6.52 -3.98 -3.24
CA CYS A 134 -7.72 -4.64 -2.72
C CYS A 134 -8.63 -5.17 -3.84
N SER A 135 -8.71 -4.45 -4.97
CA SER A 135 -9.45 -4.88 -6.17
C SER A 135 -8.76 -6.07 -6.84
N ALA A 136 -7.45 -5.98 -7.11
CA ALA A 136 -6.67 -7.09 -7.67
C ALA A 136 -6.78 -8.35 -6.80
N TRP A 137 -6.70 -8.18 -5.48
CA TRP A 137 -6.88 -9.25 -4.50
C TRP A 137 -8.26 -9.91 -4.60
N HIS A 138 -9.31 -9.10 -4.74
CA HIS A 138 -10.67 -9.59 -4.90
C HIS A 138 -10.85 -10.36 -6.21
N HIS A 139 -10.37 -9.82 -7.34
CA HIS A 139 -10.50 -10.46 -8.65
C HIS A 139 -9.71 -11.77 -8.77
N LEU A 140 -8.59 -11.88 -8.05
CA LEU A 140 -7.83 -13.14 -7.91
C LEU A 140 -8.50 -14.15 -6.95
N SER A 141 -9.61 -13.78 -6.31
CA SER A 141 -10.33 -14.61 -5.34
C SER A 141 -9.44 -15.09 -4.19
N ILE A 142 -8.50 -14.25 -3.72
CA ILE A 142 -7.58 -14.61 -2.64
C ILE A 142 -8.33 -14.61 -1.30
N GLU A 143 -8.31 -15.76 -0.63
CA GLU A 143 -9.00 -15.98 0.65
C GLU A 143 -8.06 -15.88 1.85
N THR A 144 -6.79 -16.26 1.67
CA THR A 144 -5.77 -16.25 2.73
C THR A 144 -4.43 -15.81 2.17
N ALA A 145 -3.60 -15.21 3.01
CA ALA A 145 -2.26 -14.84 2.61
C ALA A 145 -1.25 -14.89 3.76
N THR A 146 -0.01 -15.20 3.39
CA THR A 146 1.15 -15.15 4.28
C THR A 146 2.22 -14.22 3.73
N CYS A 147 3.05 -13.66 4.61
CA CYS A 147 4.20 -12.85 4.23
C CYS A 147 5.48 -13.37 4.90
N ALA A 148 6.53 -13.58 4.10
CA ALA A 148 7.87 -13.84 4.59
C ALA A 148 8.46 -12.61 5.28
N GLN A 149 9.71 -12.71 5.75
CA GLN A 149 10.38 -11.61 6.45
C GLN A 149 10.49 -10.37 5.56
N LEU A 150 10.13 -9.22 6.11
CA LEU A 150 10.18 -7.93 5.44
C LEU A 150 11.61 -7.39 5.47
N PRO A 151 12.25 -7.09 4.32
CA PRO A 151 13.57 -6.48 4.34
C PRO A 151 13.47 -5.07 4.90
N THR A 152 14.51 -4.64 5.62
CA THR A 152 14.67 -3.24 5.98
C THR A 152 16.06 -2.77 5.60
N GLY A 153 16.14 -1.55 5.10
CA GLY A 153 17.40 -0.87 4.82
C GLY A 153 18.00 -0.24 6.08
N SER A 154 18.90 0.71 5.87
CA SER A 154 19.60 1.45 6.91
C SER A 154 19.82 2.90 6.49
N GLY A 155 20.16 3.77 7.44
CA GLY A 155 20.42 5.19 7.16
C GLY A 155 19.20 6.07 7.41
N THR A 156 19.01 7.07 6.55
CA THR A 156 17.98 8.10 6.70
C THR A 156 17.29 8.42 5.37
N VAL A 157 16.05 8.91 5.46
CA VAL A 157 15.25 9.38 4.32
C VAL A 157 14.74 10.79 4.61
N VAL A 158 14.70 11.64 3.58
CA VAL A 158 14.17 13.01 3.69
C VAL A 158 12.68 13.00 3.33
N THR A 159 11.85 13.41 4.28
CA THR A 159 10.38 13.48 4.14
C THR A 159 9.87 14.89 4.46
N ALA A 160 8.54 15.07 4.45
CA ALA A 160 7.90 16.29 4.94
C ALA A 160 8.22 16.60 6.42
N HIS A 161 8.59 15.58 7.20
CA HIS A 161 9.00 15.71 8.60
C HIS A 161 10.52 15.89 8.78
N GLY A 162 11.24 16.14 7.68
CA GLY A 162 12.69 16.29 7.68
C GLY A 162 13.39 14.94 7.50
N GLU A 163 14.58 14.80 8.07
CA GLU A 163 15.37 13.59 7.95
C GLU A 163 14.95 12.57 9.02
N LEU A 164 14.45 11.41 8.57
CA LEU A 164 13.96 10.32 9.42
C LEU A 164 14.86 9.09 9.29
N PRO A 165 14.99 8.26 10.34
CA PRO A 165 15.72 7.01 10.24
C PRO A 165 14.99 6.01 9.34
N ILE A 166 15.74 5.09 8.74
CA ILE A 166 15.21 3.92 8.04
C ILE A 166 15.30 2.70 8.98
N PRO A 167 14.20 1.94 9.17
CA PRO A 167 12.86 2.16 8.65
C PRO A 167 12.15 3.36 9.30
N ALA A 168 11.30 4.04 8.53
CA ALA A 168 10.59 5.23 8.98
C ALA A 168 9.66 4.92 10.19
N PRO A 169 9.42 5.89 11.10
CA PRO A 169 8.54 5.71 12.25
C PRO A 169 7.13 5.21 11.88
N ALA A 170 6.54 5.71 10.79
CA ALA A 170 5.24 5.26 10.30
C ALA A 170 5.26 3.76 9.96
N THR A 171 6.23 3.33 9.17
CA THR A 171 6.44 1.93 8.78
C THR A 171 6.61 1.01 10.01
N LEU A 172 7.41 1.44 11.00
CA LEU A 172 7.59 0.70 12.25
C LEU A 172 6.29 0.54 13.03
N ARG A 173 5.51 1.62 13.17
CA ARG A 173 4.24 1.64 13.90
C ARG A 173 3.17 0.78 13.23
N LEU A 174 3.11 0.77 11.91
CA LEU A 174 2.14 -0.02 11.13
C LEU A 174 2.29 -1.53 11.34
N LEU A 175 3.52 -2.01 11.56
CA LEU A 175 3.83 -3.42 11.73
C LEU A 175 3.89 -3.86 13.21
N GLU A 176 3.81 -2.92 14.15
CA GLU A 176 3.84 -3.21 15.57
C GLU A 176 2.69 -4.15 15.98
N GLY A 177 3.01 -5.20 16.74
CA GLY A 177 2.01 -6.17 17.24
C GLY A 177 1.45 -7.12 16.18
N THR A 178 1.82 -6.99 14.90
CA THR A 178 1.33 -7.87 13.82
C THR A 178 2.03 -9.23 13.76
N GLY A 179 3.19 -9.35 14.41
CA GLY A 179 4.05 -10.54 14.37
C GLY A 179 4.94 -10.63 13.11
N HIS A 180 4.82 -9.71 12.14
CA HIS A 180 5.71 -9.67 10.99
C HIS A 180 7.15 -9.39 11.45
N VAL A 181 8.10 -10.07 10.80
CA VAL A 181 9.50 -10.07 11.22
C VAL A 181 10.34 -9.31 10.20
N TRP A 182 11.22 -8.44 10.71
CA TRP A 182 12.20 -7.72 9.91
C TRP A 182 13.40 -8.58 9.57
N ARG A 183 13.91 -8.41 8.34
CA ARG A 183 15.21 -8.90 7.87
C ARG A 183 16.09 -7.70 7.56
N PHE A 184 17.12 -7.47 8.36
CA PHE A 184 18.06 -6.38 8.15
C PHE A 184 18.93 -6.61 6.92
N THR A 185 19.15 -5.55 6.14
CA THR A 185 20.01 -5.54 4.95
C THR A 185 20.96 -4.35 5.00
N ASP A 186 22.00 -4.37 4.18
CA ASP A 186 22.94 -3.24 4.03
C ASP A 186 22.46 -2.19 3.00
N ASP A 187 21.20 -2.26 2.57
CA ASP A 187 20.65 -1.32 1.59
C ASP A 187 20.45 0.06 2.24
N PRO A 188 20.92 1.16 1.63
CA PRO A 188 20.78 2.50 2.20
C PRO A 188 19.41 3.14 1.95
N MET A 189 18.46 2.41 1.34
CA MET A 189 17.14 2.93 0.97
C MET A 189 16.01 2.36 1.83
N GLU A 190 14.88 3.05 1.85
CA GLU A 190 13.64 2.48 2.38
C GLU A 190 13.13 1.38 1.42
N LEU A 191 13.15 0.14 1.90
CA LEU A 191 12.68 -1.02 1.13
C LEU A 191 11.20 -1.32 1.37
N VAL A 192 10.65 -0.91 2.51
CA VAL A 192 9.24 -1.10 2.85
C VAL A 192 8.65 0.26 3.14
N THR A 193 7.82 0.73 2.21
CA THR A 193 7.12 2.02 2.36
C THR A 193 5.99 1.90 3.39
N PRO A 194 5.51 3.03 3.96
CA PRO A 194 4.34 3.02 4.84
C PRO A 194 3.11 2.34 4.20
N THR A 195 2.81 2.63 2.93
CA THR A 195 1.68 2.00 2.22
C THR A 195 1.88 0.49 2.07
N GLY A 196 3.09 0.04 1.70
CA GLY A 196 3.43 -1.38 1.63
C GLY A 196 3.30 -2.09 2.98
N ALA A 197 3.78 -1.47 4.06
CA ALA A 197 3.66 -1.99 5.42
C ALA A 197 2.19 -2.10 5.86
N ALA A 198 1.36 -1.10 5.57
CA ALA A 198 -0.06 -1.11 5.92
C ALA A 198 -0.82 -2.24 5.19
N LEU A 199 -0.53 -2.44 3.90
CA LEU A 199 -1.13 -3.52 3.10
C LEU A 199 -0.72 -4.89 3.63
N VAL A 200 0.57 -5.12 3.92
CA VAL A 200 1.04 -6.38 4.50
C VAL A 200 0.42 -6.63 5.87
N ALA A 201 0.43 -5.63 6.73
CA ALA A 201 -0.09 -5.71 8.09
C ALA A 201 -1.59 -6.04 8.14
N GLU A 202 -2.36 -5.58 7.16
CA GLU A 202 -3.80 -5.79 7.11
C GLU A 202 -4.21 -7.07 6.36
N LEU A 203 -3.51 -7.39 5.27
CA LEU A 203 -3.96 -8.43 4.34
C LEU A 203 -3.28 -9.78 4.57
N THR A 204 -2.21 -9.85 5.37
CA THR A 204 -1.42 -11.06 5.54
C THR A 204 -1.14 -11.40 6.99
N VAL A 205 -0.79 -12.66 7.23
CA VAL A 205 -0.18 -13.11 8.49
C VAL A 205 1.29 -13.50 8.26
N PRO A 206 2.15 -13.47 9.28
CA PRO A 206 3.52 -13.97 9.15
C PRO A 206 3.54 -15.45 8.73
N SER A 207 4.47 -15.82 7.85
CA SER A 207 4.72 -17.21 7.42
C SER A 207 5.50 -18.03 8.45
#